data_AF-A0A2S9FFK4-F1
#
_entry.id   AF-A0A2S9FFK4-F1
#
_cell.length_a   1.000
_cell.length_b   1.000
_cell.length_c   1.000
_cell.angle_alpha   90.00
_cell.angle_beta   90.00
_cell.angle_gamma   90.00
#
_symmetry.space_group_name_H-M   'P 1'
#
loop_
_entity.id
_entity.type
_entity.pdbx_description
1 polymer ?
#
loop_
_entity_poly.entity_id
_entity_poly.type
_entity_poly.pdbx_seq_one_letter_code
_entity_poly.pdbx_strand_id
1 'polypeptide(L)'
;MAQADCCESEFDWAAAYVDALRNHDLGYLVDSRGIPVALAAEAVCKGSSAYGIADEYDFGLATAEQIARAVYLDVCPEMAP
;
A
#
# COMPACT_ATOMS: atom_id res chain seq x y z
N MET A 1 -15.85 -22.95 -16.99
CA MET A 1 -15.50 -21.58 -16.57
C MET A 1 -15.49 -21.61 -15.05
N ALA A 2 -14.32 -21.73 -14.43
CA ALA A 2 -14.16 -21.79 -12.96
C ALA A 2 -12.78 -21.28 -12.49
N GLN A 3 -11.94 -20.82 -13.42
CA GLN A 3 -10.59 -20.34 -13.14
C GLN A 3 -10.50 -18.81 -13.09
N ALA A 4 -11.54 -18.09 -13.58
CA ALA A 4 -11.62 -16.63 -13.49
C ALA A 4 -12.14 -16.18 -12.11
N ASP A 5 -13.17 -16.85 -11.57
CA ASP A 5 -13.75 -16.53 -10.25
C ASP A 5 -12.84 -16.83 -9.05
N CYS A 6 -11.77 -17.62 -9.23
CA CYS A 6 -10.90 -18.00 -8.10
C CYS A 6 -9.95 -16.87 -7.68
N CYS A 7 -9.74 -15.87 -8.53
CA CYS A 7 -8.75 -14.82 -8.32
C CYS A 7 -9.34 -13.40 -8.27
N GLU A 8 -10.61 -13.21 -8.66
CA GLU A 8 -11.22 -11.87 -8.69
C GLU A 8 -11.23 -11.21 -7.31
N SER A 9 -11.46 -11.99 -6.24
CA SER A 9 -11.51 -11.46 -4.87
C SER A 9 -10.19 -11.61 -4.08
N GLU A 10 -9.17 -12.26 -4.64
CA GLU A 10 -7.91 -12.55 -3.91
C GLU A 10 -7.18 -11.26 -3.50
N PHE A 11 -7.41 -10.18 -4.25
CA PHE A 11 -6.77 -8.88 -4.04
C PHE A 11 -7.74 -7.76 -3.68
N ASP A 12 -8.99 -8.07 -3.31
CA ASP A 12 -9.97 -7.04 -2.90
C ASP A 12 -9.48 -6.21 -1.71
N TRP A 13 -8.72 -6.83 -0.81
CA TRP A 13 -8.09 -6.15 0.33
C TRP A 13 -7.14 -5.02 -0.11
N ALA A 14 -6.52 -5.14 -1.29
CA ALA A 14 -5.55 -4.17 -1.80
C ALA A 14 -6.23 -2.89 -2.33
N ALA A 15 -7.53 -2.93 -2.63
CA ALA A 15 -8.24 -1.85 -3.29
C ALA A 15 -8.14 -0.52 -2.52
N ALA A 16 -8.41 -0.54 -1.21
CA ALA A 16 -8.33 0.66 -0.37
C ALA A 16 -6.92 1.26 -0.34
N TYR A 17 -5.88 0.43 -0.33
CA TYR A 17 -4.49 0.89 -0.36
C TYR A 17 -4.09 1.47 -1.72
N VAL A 18 -4.52 0.83 -2.81
CA VAL A 18 -4.28 1.33 -4.16
C VAL A 18 -4.97 2.68 -4.38
N ASP A 19 -6.21 2.81 -3.92
CA ASP A 19 -6.95 4.06 -4.02
C ASP A 19 -6.32 5.17 -3.18
N ALA A 20 -5.91 4.88 -1.95
CA ALA A 20 -5.15 5.81 -1.11
C ALA A 20 -3.87 6.29 -1.80
N LEU A 21 -3.08 5.39 -2.39
CA LEU A 21 -1.87 5.77 -3.10
C LEU A 21 -2.18 6.64 -4.32
N ARG A 22 -3.25 6.34 -5.07
CA ARG A 22 -3.67 7.14 -6.22
C ARG A 22 -4.17 8.53 -5.83
N ASN A 23 -4.89 8.67 -4.73
CA ASN A 23 -5.39 9.95 -4.22
C ASN A 23 -4.25 10.90 -3.77
N HIS A 24 -3.08 10.36 -3.46
CA HIS A 24 -1.91 11.10 -2.98
C HIS A 24 -0.77 11.17 -4.03
N ASP A 25 -1.10 11.08 -5.32
CA ASP A 25 -0.15 11.15 -6.45
C ASP A 25 0.93 10.04 -6.47
N LEU A 26 0.72 8.95 -5.74
CA LEU A 26 1.60 7.78 -5.67
C LEU A 26 1.14 6.62 -6.57
N GLY A 27 0.13 6.83 -7.41
CA GLY A 27 -0.40 5.81 -8.33
C GLY A 27 0.67 5.19 -9.23
N TYR A 28 1.71 5.96 -9.59
CA TYR A 28 2.85 5.48 -10.38
C TYR A 28 3.61 4.32 -9.70
N LEU A 29 3.59 4.23 -8.38
CA LEU A 29 4.18 3.12 -7.64
C LEU A 29 3.38 1.84 -7.89
N VAL A 30 2.05 1.92 -7.81
CA VAL A 30 1.17 0.79 -8.11
C VAL A 30 1.37 0.31 -9.54
N ASP A 31 1.46 1.24 -10.50
CA ASP A 31 1.65 0.89 -11.91
C ASP A 31 3.03 0.27 -12.20
N SER A 32 4.08 0.67 -11.46
CA SER A 32 5.45 0.19 -11.69
C SER A 32 5.82 -1.07 -10.91
N ARG A 33 5.26 -1.25 -9.71
CA ARG A 33 5.63 -2.33 -8.78
C ARG A 33 4.48 -3.29 -8.46
N GLY A 34 3.23 -2.91 -8.66
CA GLY A 34 2.06 -3.77 -8.44
C GLY A 34 1.81 -4.09 -6.95
N ILE A 35 1.42 -5.34 -6.68
CA ILE A 35 1.01 -5.84 -5.36
C ILE A 35 2.00 -5.54 -4.21
N PRO A 36 3.34 -5.62 -4.38
CA PRO A 36 4.30 -5.21 -3.35
C PRO A 36 4.06 -3.83 -2.73
N VAL A 37 3.55 -2.86 -3.48
CA VAL A 37 3.23 -1.52 -2.94
C VAL A 37 2.01 -1.57 -2.04
N ALA A 38 0.99 -2.35 -2.41
CA ALA A 38 -0.19 -2.57 -1.58
C ALA A 38 0.16 -3.33 -0.29
N LEU A 39 1.12 -4.27 -0.34
CA LEU A 39 1.63 -4.96 0.85
C LEU A 39 2.40 -4.01 1.78
N ALA A 40 3.27 -3.15 1.23
CA ALA A 40 3.94 -2.12 2.02
C ALA A 40 2.95 -1.15 2.67
N ALA A 41 1.93 -0.73 1.93
CA ALA A 41 0.85 0.09 2.45
C ALA A 41 0.06 -0.61 3.57
N GLU A 42 -0.29 -1.89 3.39
CA GLU A 42 -0.96 -2.69 4.41
C GLU A 42 -0.09 -2.84 5.68
N ALA A 43 1.21 -3.04 5.52
CA ALA A 43 2.16 -3.16 6.63
C ALA A 43 2.16 -1.92 7.54
N VAL A 44 1.96 -0.73 6.97
CA VAL A 44 1.81 0.52 7.74
C VAL A 44 0.61 0.42 8.68
N CYS A 45 -0.54 -0.02 8.20
CA CYS A 45 -1.73 -0.24 9.05
C CYS A 45 -1.59 -1.41 10.02
N LYS A 46 -0.60 -2.28 9.84
CA LYS A 46 -0.23 -3.35 10.79
C LYS A 46 0.86 -2.91 11.78
N GLY A 47 1.29 -1.65 11.74
CA GLY A 47 2.23 -1.07 12.70
C GLY A 47 3.68 -0.98 12.22
N SER A 48 3.97 -1.30 10.95
CA SER A 48 5.29 -1.03 10.38
C SER A 48 5.52 0.47 10.24
N SER A 49 6.75 0.90 10.55
CA SER A 49 7.19 2.27 10.33
C SER A 49 7.59 2.50 8.87
N ALA A 50 7.72 3.78 8.47
CA ALA A 50 8.27 4.15 7.17
C ALA A 50 9.66 3.53 6.94
N TYR A 51 10.51 3.47 7.97
CA TYR A 51 11.81 2.79 7.88
C TYR A 51 11.66 1.28 7.65
N GLY A 52 10.73 0.63 8.35
CA GLY A 52 10.46 -0.79 8.20
C GLY A 52 10.03 -1.14 6.77
N ILE A 53 9.10 -0.39 6.19
CA ILE A 53 8.66 -0.65 4.82
C ILE A 53 9.70 -0.24 3.77
N ALA A 54 10.59 0.72 4.08
CA ALA A 54 11.70 1.08 3.20
C ALA A 54 12.69 -0.08 3.05
N ASP A 55 13.04 -0.73 4.15
CA ASP A 55 13.95 -1.88 4.20
C ASP A 55 13.31 -3.13 3.57
N GLU A 56 12.08 -3.47 3.98
CA GLU A 56 11.43 -4.72 3.59
C GLU A 56 10.99 -4.75 2.12
N TYR A 57 10.56 -3.60 1.57
CA TYR A 57 9.99 -3.49 0.22
C TYR A 57 10.89 -2.72 -0.76
N ASP A 58 12.15 -2.47 -0.39
CA ASP A 58 13.16 -1.79 -1.21
C ASP A 58 12.66 -0.44 -1.76
N PHE A 59 12.17 0.41 -0.86
CA PHE A 59 11.84 1.81 -1.17
C PHE A 59 12.90 2.75 -0.62
N GLY A 60 13.11 3.88 -1.30
CA GLY A 60 13.77 5.01 -0.67
C GLY A 60 12.96 5.50 0.53
N LEU A 61 13.62 5.91 1.62
CA LEU A 61 12.95 6.36 2.84
C LEU A 61 11.91 7.46 2.57
N ALA A 62 12.23 8.43 1.70
CA ALA A 62 11.30 9.50 1.35
C ALA A 62 10.03 8.97 0.65
N THR A 63 10.14 7.93 -0.17
CA THR A 63 8.99 7.27 -0.81
C THR A 63 8.18 6.50 0.23
N ALA A 64 8.85 5.79 1.15
CA ALA A 64 8.19 5.08 2.24
C ALA A 64 7.41 6.02 3.16
N GLU A 65 7.96 7.20 3.49
CA GLU A 65 7.24 8.21 4.28
C GLU A 65 6.00 8.74 3.55
N GLN A 66 6.07 8.91 2.23
CA GLN A 66 4.91 9.30 1.42
C GLN A 66 3.84 8.20 1.39
N ILE A 67 4.23 6.94 1.22
CA ILE A 67 3.32 5.78 1.31
C ILE A 67 2.64 5.76 2.67
N ALA A 68 3.42 5.81 3.76
CA ALA A 68 2.88 5.75 5.11
C ALA A 68 1.89 6.89 5.38
N ARG A 69 2.23 8.12 4.95
CA ARG A 69 1.35 9.27 5.08
C ARG A 69 0.04 9.12 4.32
N ALA A 70 0.08 8.68 3.06
CA ALA A 70 -1.13 8.47 2.25
C ALA A 70 -2.06 7.44 2.93
N VAL A 71 -1.47 6.34 3.42
CA VAL A 71 -2.21 5.25 4.06
C VAL A 71 -2.79 5.66 5.41
N TYR A 72 -2.06 6.43 6.23
CA TYR A 72 -2.62 6.98 7.47
C TYR A 72 -3.82 7.89 7.18
N LEU A 73 -3.74 8.74 6.15
CA LEU A 73 -4.82 9.68 5.88
C LEU A 73 -6.09 9.02 5.36
N ASP A 74 -5.96 7.99 4.52
CA ASP A 74 -7.09 7.45 3.77
C ASP A 74 -7.59 6.07 4.26
N VAL A 75 -6.75 5.27 4.94
CA VAL A 75 -7.09 3.87 5.29
C VAL A 75 -7.09 3.61 6.79
N CYS A 76 -6.04 4.01 7.52
CA CYS A 76 -5.90 3.77 8.96
C CYS A 76 -5.46 5.02 9.74
N PRO A 77 -6.33 6.04 9.84
CA PRO A 77 -6.02 7.31 10.51
C PRO A 77 -5.71 7.17 12.00
N GLU A 78 -6.22 6.14 12.65
CA GLU A 78 -5.88 5.83 14.04
C GLU A 78 -4.42 5.42 14.25
N MET A 79 -3.71 5.05 13.18
CA MET A 79 -2.30 4.66 13.23
C MET A 79 -1.34 5.83 12.98
N ALA A 80 -1.86 7.04 12.72
CA ALA A 80 -1.03 8.23 12.54
C ALA A 80 -0.23 8.55 13.82
N PRO A 81 1.08 8.84 13.70
CA PRO A 81 1.94 9.15 14.85
C PRO A 81 1.67 10.51 15.51
#